data_AF-A0A7K4M7S8-F1
#
_entry.id   AF-A0A7K4M7S8-F1
#
_cell.length_a   1.000
_cell.length_b   1.000
_cell.length_c   1.000
_cell.angle_alpha   90.00
_cell.angle_beta   90.00
_cell.angle_gamma   90.00
#
_symmetry.space_group_name_H-M   'P 1'
#
loop_
_entity.id
_entity.type
_entity.pdbx_description
1 polymer ?
#
loop_
_entity_poly.entity_id
_entity_poly.type
_entity_poly.pdbx_seq_one_letter_code
_entity_poly.pdbx_strand_id
1 'polypeptide(L)'
;MAKLTFTIPSVLNAGGGEKKTDIEANFLQEAFAAISNIMGDDFKRRVLESDGKPRSLINIYINGKNAKFLDGMETELHDGDDVYILPAVAGGSEELSKKELDKFSRQVMLEEIGYNGQLKLKNSRICVIGVGGLGNPITSGLAAMGVGTLRIVDRDVIELSNLHRQTMFSEADVGKVKVEVAAKKLSEKNPDCTIEALAISVNEYTALEVIQDCDVVIDALDSVDARYALNKACVKLNIPFVTGAAVGVTGQAFTILPKESACYYCMFPDLDEDSMPTCSLEGVHPSILSIIGGIEVAEAIKIIMGKKPSLSDKILHVDIETMDFTSTRTFRAEECPICGTGKLEESVKEELITEELCGRNQGKRTFSITPTSTFDLDIPSVTAIAKSKGLLVDNQGELGLLLRNNDYSVSFMKKGSAVIVGSKDEESAISLYKELLA
;
A
#
# COMPACT_ATOMS: atom_id res chain seq x y z
N MET A 1 44.63 24.96 4.38
CA MET A 1 43.29 24.66 4.86
C MET A 1 42.86 23.38 4.17
N ALA A 2 42.31 22.42 4.93
CA ALA A 2 41.83 21.19 4.33
C ALA A 2 40.61 21.47 3.45
N LYS A 3 40.51 20.79 2.31
CA LYS A 3 39.36 20.87 1.39
C LYS A 3 38.31 19.85 1.79
N LEU A 4 37.11 20.33 2.09
CA LEU A 4 36.04 19.50 2.61
C LEU A 4 34.70 19.90 2.00
N THR A 5 33.74 18.98 2.05
CA THR A 5 32.37 19.25 1.63
C THR A 5 31.52 19.54 2.88
N PHE A 6 30.82 20.66 2.88
CA PHE A 6 29.86 21.01 3.93
C PHE A 6 28.45 20.79 3.40
N THR A 7 27.73 19.86 4.02
CA THR A 7 26.40 19.42 3.61
C THR A 7 25.34 20.02 4.54
N ILE A 8 24.44 20.80 3.94
CA ILE A 8 23.32 21.45 4.60
C ILE A 8 22.03 20.74 4.19
N PRO A 9 21.26 20.19 5.14
CA PRO A 9 20.04 19.46 4.83
C PRO A 9 18.96 20.42 4.33
N SER A 10 18.01 19.89 3.57
CA SER A 10 16.90 20.66 2.98
C SER A 10 16.12 21.51 3.99
N VAL A 11 15.98 21.02 5.22
CA VAL A 11 15.32 21.74 6.34
C VAL A 11 16.02 23.04 6.75
N LEU A 12 17.34 23.13 6.52
CA LEU A 12 18.14 24.33 6.80
C LEU A 12 18.45 25.14 5.54
N ASN A 13 18.04 24.67 4.36
CA ASN A 13 18.30 25.29 3.05
C ASN A 13 17.03 25.86 2.40
N ALA A 14 16.13 26.45 3.19
CA ALA A 14 14.95 27.18 2.71
C ALA A 14 14.08 26.44 1.65
N GLY A 15 14.02 25.10 1.70
CA GLY A 15 13.24 24.29 0.76
C GLY A 15 13.93 23.98 -0.58
N GLY A 16 15.18 24.41 -0.77
CA GLY A 16 15.96 24.21 -2.00
C GLY A 16 16.66 22.85 -2.11
N GLY A 17 16.22 21.82 -1.38
CA GLY A 17 16.89 20.52 -1.32
C GLY A 17 18.16 20.52 -0.47
N GLU A 18 18.87 19.39 -0.44
CA GLU A 18 20.19 19.30 0.19
C GLU A 18 21.20 20.15 -0.58
N LYS A 19 22.04 20.90 0.13
CA LYS A 19 23.08 21.73 -0.48
C LYS A 19 24.44 21.30 0.00
N LYS A 20 25.28 20.88 -0.94
CA LYS A 20 26.70 20.58 -0.74
C LYS A 20 27.54 21.75 -1.21
N THR A 21 28.44 22.20 -0.35
CA THR A 21 29.31 23.34 -0.63
C THR A 21 30.74 22.98 -0.29
N ASP A 22 31.64 23.06 -1.26
CA ASP A 22 33.06 22.86 -1.00
C ASP A 22 33.65 24.09 -0.31
N ILE A 23 34.33 23.86 0.81
CA ILE A 23 34.98 24.90 1.60
C ILE A 23 36.38 24.47 2.03
N GLU A 24 37.17 25.44 2.47
CA GLU A 24 38.51 25.22 3.00
C GLU A 24 38.54 25.60 4.49
N ALA A 25 38.90 24.64 5.36
CA ALA A 25 39.06 24.86 6.81
C ALA A 25 39.95 23.76 7.42
N ASN A 26 40.72 24.09 8.46
CA ASN A 26 41.48 23.09 9.23
C ASN A 26 40.70 22.60 10.46
N PHE A 27 39.76 23.40 10.96
CA PHE A 27 38.96 23.08 12.15
C PHE A 27 37.47 23.27 11.92
N LEU A 28 36.65 22.56 12.68
CA LEU A 28 35.20 22.65 12.58
C LEU A 28 34.66 24.07 12.80
N GLN A 29 35.26 24.85 13.71
CA GLN A 29 34.87 26.25 13.91
C GLN A 29 35.12 27.11 12.65
N GLU A 30 36.24 26.91 11.96
CA GLU A 30 36.56 27.61 10.72
C GLU A 30 35.59 27.22 9.60
N ALA A 31 35.23 25.94 9.52
CA ALA A 31 34.24 25.44 8.56
C ALA A 31 32.87 26.12 8.74
N PHE A 32 32.40 26.27 9.98
CA PHE A 32 31.15 26.98 10.27
C PHE A 32 31.21 28.47 9.94
N ALA A 33 32.36 29.12 10.14
CA ALA A 33 32.54 30.51 9.74
C ALA A 33 32.50 30.67 8.21
N ALA A 34 33.21 29.80 7.48
CA ALA A 34 33.25 29.81 6.02
C ALA A 34 31.87 29.58 5.40
N ILE A 35 31.15 28.53 5.82
CA ILE A 35 29.81 28.24 5.28
C ILE A 35 28.80 29.34 5.63
N SER A 36 28.92 29.96 6.80
CA SER A 36 28.04 31.07 7.19
C SER A 36 28.22 32.32 6.32
N ASN A 37 29.44 32.56 5.82
CA ASN A 37 29.68 33.66 4.88
C ASN A 37 29.10 33.36 3.50
N ILE A 38 29.09 32.09 3.08
CA ILE A 38 28.51 31.66 1.80
C ILE A 38 26.97 31.68 1.85
N MET A 39 26.39 31.21 2.96
CA MET A 39 24.94 31.04 3.11
C MET A 39 24.22 32.31 3.59
N GLY A 40 24.94 33.28 4.13
CA GLY A 40 24.39 34.57 4.57
C GLY A 40 23.59 34.50 5.87
N ASP A 41 22.88 35.60 6.16
CA ASP A 41 22.32 35.86 7.49
C ASP A 41 21.14 34.95 7.86
N ASP A 42 20.39 34.43 6.87
CA ASP A 42 19.30 33.50 7.14
C ASP A 42 19.80 32.17 7.72
N PHE A 43 20.90 31.64 7.18
CA PHE A 43 21.55 30.45 7.71
C PHE A 43 22.10 30.70 9.11
N LYS A 44 22.83 31.81 9.31
CA LYS A 44 23.38 32.19 10.61
C LYS A 44 22.29 32.20 11.68
N ARG A 45 21.14 32.83 11.39
CA ARG A 45 19.99 32.89 12.31
C ARG A 45 19.46 31.50 12.70
N ARG A 46 19.43 30.55 11.76
CA ARG A 46 18.90 29.19 11.97
C ARG A 46 19.88 28.25 12.66
N VAL A 47 21.17 28.40 12.39
CA VAL A 47 22.20 27.41 12.75
C VAL A 47 23.10 27.86 13.89
N LEU A 48 23.28 29.16 14.09
CA LEU A 48 24.19 29.72 15.11
C LEU A 48 23.45 30.43 16.24
N GLU A 49 24.05 30.44 17.42
CA GLU A 49 23.72 31.34 18.52
C GLU A 49 24.35 32.73 18.30
N SER A 50 23.99 33.69 19.15
CA SER A 50 24.53 35.06 19.10
C SER A 50 26.04 35.15 19.32
N ASP A 51 26.65 34.13 19.92
CA ASP A 51 28.10 34.04 20.14
C ASP A 51 28.85 33.38 18.95
N GLY A 52 28.13 33.02 17.88
CA GLY A 52 28.70 32.41 16.68
C GLY A 52 28.92 30.90 16.77
N LYS A 53 28.58 30.24 17.89
CA LYS A 53 28.63 28.78 18.01
C LYS A 53 27.39 28.15 17.38
N PRO A 54 27.47 26.91 16.86
CA PRO A 54 26.29 26.17 16.45
C PRO A 54 25.30 26.06 17.62
N ARG A 55 24.01 26.25 17.35
CA ARG A 55 22.96 26.06 18.36
C ARG A 55 23.09 24.67 18.96
N SER A 56 22.76 24.52 20.24
CA SER A 56 22.75 23.22 20.93
C SER A 56 21.88 22.17 20.21
N LEU A 57 20.93 22.69 19.43
CA LEU A 57 19.97 22.00 18.59
C LEU A 57 20.50 21.73 17.18
N ILE A 58 21.80 21.83 16.91
CA ILE A 58 22.42 21.39 15.66
C ILE A 58 23.36 20.24 16.02
N ASN A 59 23.01 19.03 15.60
CA ASN A 59 23.92 17.89 15.60
C ASN A 59 24.87 18.01 14.41
N ILE A 60 26.13 17.65 14.61
CA ILE A 60 27.18 17.80 13.62
C ILE A 60 27.84 16.44 13.43
N TYR A 61 28.00 16.03 12.18
CA TYR A 61 28.62 14.77 11.79
C TYR A 61 29.80 15.06 10.87
N ILE A 62 30.91 14.36 11.09
CA ILE A 62 32.11 14.40 10.25
C ILE A 62 32.33 12.97 9.77
N ASN A 63 32.21 12.73 8.46
CA ASN A 63 32.27 11.38 7.86
C ASN A 63 31.34 10.38 8.56
N GLY A 64 30.13 10.83 8.92
CA GLY A 64 29.12 10.02 9.63
C GLY A 64 29.34 9.84 11.13
N LYS A 65 30.43 10.34 11.72
CA LYS A 65 30.65 10.32 13.18
C LYS A 65 30.21 11.64 13.82
N ASN A 66 29.42 11.57 14.89
CA ASN A 66 28.94 12.78 15.55
C ASN A 66 30.08 13.49 16.30
N ALA A 67 30.26 14.78 16.03
CA ALA A 67 31.36 15.60 16.58
C ALA A 67 31.33 15.72 18.11
N LYS A 68 30.19 15.44 18.77
CA LYS A 68 30.11 15.37 20.24
C LYS A 68 30.92 14.21 20.84
N PHE A 69 31.26 13.19 20.05
CA PHE A 69 32.14 12.09 20.45
C PHE A 69 33.60 12.30 20.00
N LEU A 70 33.90 13.48 19.45
CA LEU A 70 35.23 13.95 19.08
C LEU A 70 35.57 15.16 19.96
N ASP A 71 36.45 16.05 19.50
CA ASP A 71 36.84 17.28 20.19
C ASP A 71 35.87 18.45 19.96
N GLY A 72 34.63 18.15 19.53
CA GLY A 72 33.60 19.17 19.30
C GLY A 72 34.00 20.18 18.23
N MET A 73 33.93 21.48 18.54
CA MET A 73 34.28 22.56 17.61
C MET A 73 35.78 22.68 17.31
N GLU A 74 36.62 22.08 18.17
CA GLU A 74 38.08 22.00 17.99
C GLU A 74 38.50 20.77 17.17
N THR A 75 37.54 20.00 16.64
CA THR A 75 37.85 18.84 15.81
C THR A 75 38.63 19.28 14.56
N GLU A 76 39.80 18.69 14.36
CA GLU A 76 40.64 18.87 13.17
C GLU A 76 40.01 18.18 11.96
N LEU A 77 40.03 18.87 10.81
CA LEU A 77 39.45 18.43 9.55
C LEU A 77 40.56 18.11 8.54
N HIS A 78 40.32 17.09 7.73
CA HIS A 78 41.25 16.58 6.73
C HIS A 78 40.68 16.71 5.32
N ASP A 79 41.57 16.66 4.32
CA ASP A 79 41.17 16.70 2.91
C ASP A 79 40.20 15.55 2.61
N GLY A 80 39.04 15.91 2.05
CA GLY A 80 37.97 14.98 1.69
C GLY A 80 36.93 14.71 2.79
N ASP A 81 37.04 15.37 3.95
CA ASP A 81 36.01 15.24 4.99
C ASP A 81 34.64 15.76 4.51
N ASP A 82 33.57 15.07 4.91
CA ASP A 82 32.19 15.52 4.75
C ASP A 82 31.63 15.95 6.10
N VAL A 83 31.34 17.24 6.24
CA VAL A 83 30.72 17.84 7.41
C VAL A 83 29.23 18.00 7.15
N TYR A 84 28.42 17.20 7.86
CA TYR A 84 26.97 17.23 7.76
C TYR A 84 26.35 17.81 9.02
N ILE A 85 25.50 18.83 8.87
CA ILE A 85 24.73 19.37 9.99
C ILE A 85 23.31 18.83 9.95
N LEU A 86 22.79 18.46 11.11
CA LEU A 86 21.43 17.99 11.28
C LEU A 86 20.81 18.77 12.42
N PRO A 87 19.77 19.60 12.21
CA PRO A 87 19.10 20.22 13.33
C PRO A 87 18.54 19.12 14.24
N ALA A 88 19.02 19.06 15.49
CA ALA A 88 18.25 18.49 16.58
C ALA A 88 16.92 19.22 16.59
N VAL A 89 15.88 18.49 16.25
CA VAL A 89 14.54 19.00 15.98
C VAL A 89 14.06 19.84 17.18
N ALA A 90 14.14 21.16 17.05
CA ALA A 90 13.57 22.11 17.98
C ALA A 90 13.05 23.32 17.22
N GLY A 91 12.20 23.03 16.24
CA GLY A 91 10.83 23.45 16.38
C GLY A 91 10.03 22.18 16.64
N GLY A 92 9.28 22.14 17.73
CA GLY A 92 8.31 21.06 17.92
C GLY A 92 7.34 21.06 16.75
N SER A 93 7.51 20.12 15.84
CA SER A 93 6.34 19.32 15.55
C SER A 93 6.40 18.21 16.60
N GLU A 94 5.39 18.13 17.48
CA GLU A 94 5.12 16.91 18.25
C GLU A 94 4.73 15.74 17.34
N GLU A 95 4.81 15.93 16.02
CA GLU A 95 4.21 15.07 15.02
C GLU A 95 5.07 13.85 14.70
N LEU A 96 6.41 13.90 14.77
CA LEU A 96 7.26 12.69 14.74
C LEU A 96 8.00 12.51 16.06
N SER A 97 7.70 11.41 16.75
CA SER A 97 8.35 11.03 18.01
C SER A 97 9.82 10.66 17.79
N LYS A 98 10.60 10.67 18.88
CA LYS A 98 12.01 10.22 18.85
C LYS A 98 12.15 8.78 18.33
N LYS A 99 11.21 7.90 18.70
CA LYS A 99 11.15 6.51 18.25
C LYS A 99 10.95 6.44 16.73
N GLU A 100 10.04 7.24 16.19
CA GLU A 100 9.78 7.31 14.74
C GLU A 100 11.00 7.86 13.98
N LEU A 101 11.66 8.89 14.51
CA LEU A 101 12.86 9.44 13.89
C LEU A 101 14.03 8.47 13.87
N ASP A 102 14.21 7.67 14.93
CA ASP A 102 15.22 6.61 14.94
C ASP A 102 14.89 5.52 13.91
N LYS A 103 13.64 5.03 13.95
CA LYS A 103 13.12 3.98 13.06
C LYS A 103 13.23 4.35 11.58
N PHE A 104 12.83 5.57 11.22
CA PHE A 104 12.79 6.04 9.82
C PHE A 104 14.00 6.87 9.43
N SER A 105 15.04 6.93 10.26
CA SER A 105 16.25 7.73 10.03
C SER A 105 16.82 7.59 8.62
N ARG A 106 16.89 6.37 8.08
CA ARG A 106 17.43 6.11 6.73
C ARG A 106 16.52 6.64 5.62
N GLN A 107 15.20 6.63 5.84
CA GLN A 107 14.24 7.21 4.89
C GLN A 107 14.22 8.74 4.95
N VAL A 108 14.32 9.31 6.15
CA VAL A 108 14.41 10.76 6.36
C VAL A 108 15.66 11.35 5.71
N MET A 109 16.74 10.58 5.56
CA MET A 109 17.95 11.01 4.84
C MET A 109 17.81 10.99 3.32
N LEU A 110 16.80 10.31 2.75
CA LEU A 110 16.58 10.32 1.30
C LEU A 110 16.08 11.69 0.86
N GLU A 111 16.70 12.28 -0.16
CA GLU A 111 16.27 13.55 -0.75
C GLU A 111 14.81 13.47 -1.23
N GLU A 112 14.39 12.29 -1.70
CA GLU A 112 13.05 12.07 -2.23
C GLU A 112 11.95 12.06 -1.18
N ILE A 113 12.29 11.80 0.09
CA ILE A 113 11.34 11.72 1.21
C ILE A 113 11.60 12.87 2.18
N GLY A 114 12.77 12.91 2.81
CA GLY A 114 13.08 13.90 3.82
C GLY A 114 12.20 13.80 5.07
N TYR A 115 12.38 14.71 6.02
CA TYR A 115 11.54 14.79 7.22
C TYR A 115 10.07 15.06 6.87
N ASN A 116 9.82 16.01 5.96
CA ASN A 116 8.47 16.39 5.57
C ASN A 116 7.75 15.28 4.80
N GLY A 117 8.46 14.50 3.98
CA GLY A 117 7.86 13.35 3.32
C GLY A 117 7.50 12.25 4.31
N GLN A 118 8.35 11.99 5.31
CA GLN A 118 8.00 11.04 6.37
C GLN A 118 6.77 11.50 7.15
N LEU A 119 6.62 12.80 7.39
CA LEU A 119 5.45 13.36 8.02
C LEU A 119 4.19 13.22 7.16
N LYS A 120 4.29 13.43 5.84
CA LYS A 120 3.19 13.15 4.90
C LYS A 120 2.77 11.68 4.91
N LEU A 121 3.73 10.75 4.99
CA LEU A 121 3.42 9.32 5.13
C LEU A 121 2.69 9.04 6.44
N LYS A 122 3.18 9.57 7.56
CA LYS A 122 2.52 9.42 8.86
C LYS A 122 1.09 9.98 8.86
N ASN A 123 0.83 11.04 8.11
CA ASN A 123 -0.49 11.66 8.08
C ASN A 123 -1.38 11.12 6.95
N SER A 124 -0.90 10.17 6.14
CA SER A 124 -1.69 9.63 5.02
C SER A 124 -2.53 8.41 5.39
N ARG A 125 -3.60 8.23 4.62
CA ARG A 125 -4.45 7.04 4.60
C ARG A 125 -4.41 6.39 3.22
N ILE A 126 -3.83 5.20 3.15
CA ILE A 126 -3.75 4.42 1.90
C ILE A 126 -4.67 3.21 2.02
N CYS A 127 -5.50 2.98 0.99
CA CYS A 127 -6.33 1.79 0.88
C CYS A 127 -5.70 0.77 -0.07
N VAL A 128 -5.51 -0.46 0.38
CA VAL A 128 -5.02 -1.58 -0.44
C VAL A 128 -6.16 -2.58 -0.60
N ILE A 129 -6.58 -2.80 -1.84
CA ILE A 129 -7.64 -3.75 -2.17
C ILE A 129 -7.01 -5.07 -2.58
N GLY A 130 -7.15 -6.10 -1.76
CA GLY A 130 -6.50 -7.39 -1.86
C GLY A 130 -5.30 -7.48 -0.92
N VAL A 131 -5.28 -8.50 -0.06
CA VAL A 131 -4.10 -8.87 0.76
C VAL A 131 -3.55 -10.24 0.37
N GLY A 132 -3.73 -10.60 -0.89
CA GLY A 132 -3.21 -11.82 -1.50
C GLY A 132 -1.72 -11.74 -1.86
N GLY A 133 -1.34 -12.40 -2.95
CA GLY A 133 0.07 -12.53 -3.36
C GLY A 133 0.72 -11.18 -3.67
N LEU A 134 -0.01 -10.29 -4.35
CA LEU A 134 0.45 -8.93 -4.68
C LEU A 134 0.28 -7.98 -3.47
N GLY A 135 -0.82 -8.10 -2.74
CA GLY A 135 -1.10 -7.26 -1.58
C GLY A 135 -0.12 -7.45 -0.40
N ASN A 136 0.36 -8.66 -0.18
CA ASN A 136 1.32 -8.98 0.90
C ASN A 136 2.59 -8.11 0.90
N PRO A 137 3.37 -8.05 -0.21
CA PRO A 137 4.54 -7.17 -0.27
C PRO A 137 4.15 -5.69 -0.19
N ILE A 138 3.01 -5.28 -0.76
CA ILE A 138 2.53 -3.89 -0.74
C ILE A 138 2.25 -3.42 0.69
N THR A 139 1.36 -4.09 1.41
CA THR A 139 0.98 -3.68 2.76
C THR A 139 2.16 -3.77 3.72
N SER A 140 3.01 -4.79 3.55
CA SER A 140 4.24 -4.94 4.33
C SER A 140 5.22 -3.80 4.09
N GLY A 141 5.35 -3.36 2.84
CA GLY A 141 6.19 -2.23 2.44
C GLY A 141 5.67 -0.92 3.01
N LEU A 142 4.40 -0.60 2.77
CA LEU A 142 3.77 0.63 3.27
C LEU A 142 3.82 0.75 4.80
N ALA A 143 3.53 -0.34 5.52
CA ALA A 143 3.62 -0.36 6.98
C ALA A 143 5.06 -0.13 7.44
N ALA A 144 6.05 -0.72 6.77
CA ALA A 144 7.46 -0.52 7.07
C ALA A 144 7.96 0.89 6.74
N MET A 145 7.35 1.56 5.76
CA MET A 145 7.67 2.93 5.37
C MET A 145 7.05 3.99 6.29
N GLY A 146 6.20 3.59 7.24
CA GLY A 146 5.60 4.51 8.21
C GLY A 146 4.38 5.25 7.68
N VAL A 147 3.57 4.61 6.82
CA VAL A 147 2.23 5.11 6.52
C VAL A 147 1.39 5.16 7.79
N GLY A 148 0.62 6.23 7.97
CA GLY A 148 -0.19 6.48 9.16
C GLY A 148 -1.37 5.53 9.32
N THR A 149 -2.18 5.44 8.27
CA THR A 149 -3.35 4.55 8.25
C THR A 149 -3.32 3.68 7.00
N LEU A 150 -3.37 2.37 7.19
CA LEU A 150 -3.53 1.39 6.13
C LEU A 150 -4.88 0.73 6.25
N ARG A 151 -5.76 1.03 5.29
CA ARG A 151 -6.98 0.28 5.09
C ARG A 151 -6.68 -0.90 4.18
N ILE A 152 -6.97 -2.11 4.65
CA ILE A 152 -6.77 -3.34 3.89
C ILE A 152 -8.11 -4.04 3.70
N VAL A 153 -8.38 -4.45 2.47
CA VAL A 153 -9.70 -4.96 2.07
C VAL A 153 -9.52 -6.28 1.37
N ASP A 154 -10.10 -7.35 1.87
CA ASP A 154 -10.07 -8.67 1.22
C ASP A 154 -11.19 -9.53 1.79
N ARG A 155 -11.85 -10.30 0.93
CA ARG A 155 -13.01 -11.13 1.28
C ARG A 155 -12.66 -12.60 1.53
N ASP A 156 -11.38 -12.97 1.46
CA ASP A 156 -10.96 -14.36 1.45
C ASP A 156 -10.41 -14.87 2.80
N VAL A 157 -10.27 -16.18 2.85
CA VAL A 157 -9.58 -16.94 3.90
C VAL A 157 -8.23 -17.46 3.40
N ILE A 158 -7.31 -17.72 4.32
CA ILE A 158 -5.96 -18.23 4.01
C ILE A 158 -6.04 -19.72 3.67
N GLU A 159 -5.38 -20.12 2.59
CA GLU A 159 -5.30 -21.52 2.16
C GLU A 159 -3.84 -22.00 2.06
N LEU A 160 -3.64 -23.31 2.16
CA LEU A 160 -2.31 -23.91 2.00
C LEU A 160 -1.68 -23.56 0.64
N SER A 161 -2.49 -23.57 -0.42
CA SER A 161 -2.11 -23.22 -1.80
C SER A 161 -1.60 -21.78 -1.93
N ASN A 162 -1.92 -20.90 -0.96
CA ASN A 162 -1.57 -19.49 -1.00
C ASN A 162 -0.16 -19.23 -0.44
N LEU A 163 0.34 -20.10 0.45
CA LEU A 163 1.53 -19.83 1.27
C LEU A 163 2.82 -19.69 0.47
N HIS A 164 2.92 -20.28 -0.73
CA HIS A 164 4.10 -20.14 -1.58
C HIS A 164 4.32 -18.70 -2.08
N ARG A 165 3.27 -17.87 -2.12
CA ARG A 165 3.32 -16.49 -2.62
C ARG A 165 2.80 -15.44 -1.64
N GLN A 166 2.08 -15.83 -0.59
CA GLN A 166 1.56 -14.95 0.46
C GLN A 166 2.41 -15.12 1.73
N THR A 167 3.63 -14.61 1.67
CA THR A 167 4.71 -14.86 2.64
C THR A 167 4.47 -14.26 4.03
N MET A 168 3.46 -13.40 4.19
CA MET A 168 3.01 -12.92 5.49
C MET A 168 2.32 -14.04 6.30
N PHE A 169 1.73 -15.03 5.63
CA PHE A 169 0.95 -16.10 6.27
C PHE A 169 1.78 -17.36 6.53
N SER A 170 1.28 -18.21 7.43
CA SER A 170 1.90 -19.49 7.80
C SER A 170 0.86 -20.61 7.79
N GLU A 171 1.30 -21.87 7.89
CA GLU A 171 0.39 -23.03 7.97
C GLU A 171 -0.57 -22.92 9.17
N ALA A 172 -0.12 -22.31 10.28
CA ALA A 172 -0.95 -22.09 11.47
C ALA A 172 -2.08 -21.06 11.25
N ASP A 173 -2.08 -20.36 10.12
CA ASP A 173 -3.08 -19.37 9.75
C ASP A 173 -4.12 -19.87 8.75
N VAL A 174 -3.94 -21.08 8.20
CA VAL A 174 -4.87 -21.67 7.23
C VAL A 174 -6.29 -21.75 7.82
N GLY A 175 -7.28 -21.32 7.04
CA GLY A 175 -8.69 -21.27 7.41
C GLY A 175 -9.13 -19.96 8.09
N LYS A 176 -8.19 -19.07 8.47
CA LYS A 176 -8.52 -17.76 9.06
C LYS A 176 -8.76 -16.71 7.97
N VAL A 177 -9.53 -15.66 8.30
CA VAL A 177 -9.78 -14.51 7.41
C VAL A 177 -8.48 -13.77 7.12
N LYS A 178 -8.17 -13.52 5.84
CA LYS A 178 -6.88 -12.95 5.41
C LYS A 178 -6.63 -11.57 6.03
N VAL A 179 -7.59 -10.63 5.91
CA VAL A 179 -7.42 -9.27 6.45
C VAL A 179 -7.24 -9.24 7.96
N GLU A 180 -7.86 -10.16 8.69
CA GLU A 180 -7.74 -10.23 10.16
C GLU A 180 -6.31 -10.61 10.57
N VAL A 181 -5.79 -11.70 9.96
CA VAL A 181 -4.42 -12.14 10.21
C VAL A 181 -3.41 -11.11 9.72
N ALA A 182 -3.66 -10.50 8.55
CA ALA A 182 -2.81 -9.46 8.01
C ALA A 182 -2.75 -8.24 8.95
N ALA A 183 -3.89 -7.78 9.45
CA ALA A 183 -3.94 -6.64 10.37
C ALA A 183 -3.17 -6.89 11.66
N LYS A 184 -3.30 -8.09 12.23
CA LYS A 184 -2.52 -8.48 13.40
C LYS A 184 -1.01 -8.42 13.12
N LYS A 185 -0.55 -9.07 12.06
CA LYS A 185 0.88 -9.15 11.72
C LYS A 185 1.47 -7.79 11.32
N LEU A 186 0.70 -6.95 10.61
CA LEU A 186 1.11 -5.60 10.25
C LEU A 186 1.21 -4.70 11.48
N SER A 187 0.26 -4.79 12.42
CA SER A 187 0.30 -4.06 13.69
C SER A 187 1.48 -4.47 14.57
N GLU A 188 1.84 -5.77 14.58
CA GLU A 188 3.05 -6.26 15.26
C GLU A 188 4.33 -5.70 14.62
N LYS A 189 4.37 -5.59 13.28
CA LYS A 189 5.51 -5.08 12.52
C LYS A 189 5.69 -3.57 12.69
N ASN A 190 4.60 -2.80 12.65
CA ASN A 190 4.63 -1.37 12.90
C ASN A 190 3.44 -0.92 13.78
N PRO A 191 3.61 -0.88 15.11
CA PRO A 191 2.56 -0.45 16.03
C PRO A 191 2.14 1.01 15.86
N ASP A 192 2.93 1.83 15.17
CA ASP A 192 2.66 3.24 14.95
C ASP A 192 1.76 3.46 13.70
N CYS A 193 1.48 2.38 12.94
CA CYS A 193 0.57 2.37 11.79
C CYS A 193 -0.81 1.87 12.22
N THR A 194 -1.86 2.66 12.00
CA THR A 194 -3.25 2.24 12.22
C THR A 194 -3.68 1.31 11.10
N ILE A 195 -4.12 0.09 11.41
CA ILE A 195 -4.62 -0.86 10.42
C ILE A 195 -6.14 -0.97 10.48
N GLU A 196 -6.81 -0.66 9.37
CA GLU A 196 -8.26 -0.82 9.20
C GLU A 196 -8.54 -2.04 8.32
N ALA A 197 -8.95 -3.16 8.92
CA ALA A 197 -9.27 -4.38 8.19
C ALA A 197 -10.75 -4.44 7.80
N LEU A 198 -11.03 -4.58 6.50
CA LEU A 198 -12.38 -4.75 5.97
C LEU A 198 -12.50 -6.11 5.25
N ALA A 199 -13.27 -7.02 5.84
CA ALA A 199 -13.59 -8.31 5.24
C ALA A 199 -14.76 -8.18 4.24
N ILE A 200 -14.55 -7.43 3.16
CA ILE A 200 -15.59 -7.01 2.21
C ILE A 200 -15.16 -7.32 0.78
N SER A 201 -16.12 -7.73 -0.05
CA SER A 201 -15.96 -7.87 -1.50
C SER A 201 -16.10 -6.49 -2.17
N VAL A 202 -15.15 -6.11 -3.00
CA VAL A 202 -15.22 -4.87 -3.79
C VAL A 202 -15.99 -5.13 -5.07
N ASN A 203 -17.08 -4.39 -5.25
CA ASN A 203 -17.95 -4.44 -6.43
C ASN A 203 -18.63 -3.07 -6.62
N GLU A 204 -19.53 -2.95 -7.60
CA GLU A 204 -20.19 -1.68 -7.93
C GLU A 204 -20.95 -1.02 -6.77
N TYR A 205 -21.39 -1.81 -5.79
CA TYR A 205 -22.17 -1.34 -4.64
C TYR A 205 -21.29 -0.95 -3.46
N THR A 206 -20.19 -1.66 -3.24
CA THR A 206 -19.32 -1.50 -2.06
C THR A 206 -18.12 -0.61 -2.30
N ALA A 207 -17.63 -0.51 -3.55
CA ALA A 207 -16.35 0.14 -3.87
C ALA A 207 -16.27 1.60 -3.37
N LEU A 208 -17.37 2.35 -3.47
CA LEU A 208 -17.42 3.76 -3.04
C LEU A 208 -17.22 3.92 -1.53
N GLU A 209 -17.90 3.12 -0.73
CA GLU A 209 -17.79 3.17 0.73
C GLU A 209 -16.40 2.72 1.18
N VAL A 210 -15.89 1.65 0.55
CA VAL A 210 -14.60 1.03 0.89
C VAL A 210 -13.44 2.02 0.78
N ILE A 211 -13.40 2.83 -0.28
CA ILE A 211 -12.26 3.73 -0.56
C ILE A 211 -12.45 5.15 0.00
N GLN A 212 -13.58 5.41 0.67
CA GLN A 212 -13.91 6.76 1.13
C GLN A 212 -12.85 7.28 2.12
N ASP A 213 -12.54 8.56 2.02
CA ASP A 213 -11.58 9.29 2.86
C ASP A 213 -10.13 8.77 2.79
N CYS A 214 -9.76 8.07 1.71
CA CYS A 214 -8.39 7.65 1.43
C CYS A 214 -7.69 8.63 0.48
N ASP A 215 -6.39 8.85 0.69
CA ASP A 215 -5.58 9.73 -0.15
C ASP A 215 -5.19 9.04 -1.46
N VAL A 216 -4.94 7.72 -1.40
CA VAL A 216 -4.52 6.87 -2.52
C VAL A 216 -5.11 5.47 -2.34
N VAL A 217 -5.51 4.86 -3.45
CA VAL A 217 -5.92 3.45 -3.50
C VAL A 217 -4.89 2.64 -4.29
N ILE A 218 -4.59 1.43 -3.85
CA ILE A 218 -3.73 0.46 -4.54
C ILE A 218 -4.54 -0.80 -4.86
N ASP A 219 -4.50 -1.22 -6.12
CA ASP A 219 -5.11 -2.42 -6.66
C ASP A 219 -4.20 -3.63 -6.49
N ALA A 220 -4.61 -4.57 -5.66
CA ALA A 220 -4.01 -5.89 -5.62
C ALA A 220 -5.06 -6.98 -5.86
N LEU A 221 -6.12 -6.64 -6.61
CA LEU A 221 -7.18 -7.58 -7.02
C LEU A 221 -6.66 -8.53 -8.09
N ASP A 222 -7.36 -9.64 -8.24
CA ASP A 222 -7.22 -10.59 -9.34
C ASP A 222 -8.44 -10.61 -10.28
N SER A 223 -9.61 -10.12 -9.85
CA SER A 223 -10.84 -10.00 -10.66
C SER A 223 -10.87 -8.78 -11.57
N VAL A 224 -11.45 -8.91 -12.77
CA VAL A 224 -11.65 -7.80 -13.72
C VAL A 224 -12.80 -6.90 -13.28
N ASP A 225 -13.93 -7.49 -12.90
CA ASP A 225 -15.14 -6.77 -12.49
C ASP A 225 -14.90 -5.89 -11.25
N ALA A 226 -14.18 -6.44 -10.26
CA ALA A 226 -13.78 -5.69 -9.08
C ALA A 226 -12.89 -4.49 -9.44
N ARG A 227 -12.01 -4.61 -10.45
CA ARG A 227 -11.16 -3.51 -10.93
C ARG A 227 -11.98 -2.43 -11.65
N TYR A 228 -12.98 -2.81 -12.45
CA TYR A 228 -13.88 -1.85 -13.07
C TYR A 228 -14.68 -1.06 -12.04
N ALA A 229 -15.24 -1.75 -11.04
CA ALA A 229 -15.95 -1.13 -9.93
C ALA A 229 -15.05 -0.15 -9.15
N LEU A 230 -13.83 -0.59 -8.84
CA LEU A 230 -12.84 0.23 -8.13
C LEU A 230 -12.44 1.46 -8.94
N ASN A 231 -12.16 1.29 -10.24
CA ASN A 231 -11.84 2.40 -11.15
C ASN A 231 -12.99 3.43 -11.20
N LYS A 232 -14.24 2.97 -11.32
CA LYS A 232 -15.43 3.84 -11.32
C LYS A 232 -15.56 4.61 -10.01
N ALA A 233 -15.33 3.95 -8.87
CA ALA A 233 -15.35 4.59 -7.56
C ALA A 233 -14.24 5.64 -7.39
N CYS A 234 -12.98 5.30 -7.73
CA CYS A 234 -11.83 6.20 -7.66
C CYS A 234 -12.03 7.44 -8.55
N VAL A 235 -12.53 7.26 -9.78
CA VAL A 235 -12.83 8.38 -10.69
C VAL A 235 -13.93 9.27 -10.13
N LYS A 236 -14.98 8.68 -9.55
CA LYS A 236 -16.10 9.43 -8.95
C LYS A 236 -15.69 10.25 -7.74
N LEU A 237 -14.87 9.68 -6.85
CA LEU A 237 -14.36 10.37 -5.65
C LEU A 237 -13.10 11.21 -5.91
N ASN A 238 -12.57 11.18 -7.14
CA ASN A 238 -11.34 11.88 -7.52
C ASN A 238 -10.12 11.45 -6.68
N ILE A 239 -10.02 10.16 -6.36
CA ILE A 239 -8.93 9.57 -5.60
C ILE A 239 -7.92 8.90 -6.56
N PRO A 240 -6.63 9.27 -6.53
CA PRO A 240 -5.58 8.59 -7.29
C PRO A 240 -5.50 7.09 -6.98
N PHE A 241 -5.25 6.30 -8.02
CA PHE A 241 -5.29 4.85 -7.93
C PHE A 241 -4.10 4.22 -8.66
N VAL A 242 -3.35 3.36 -7.99
CA VAL A 242 -2.22 2.61 -8.54
C VAL A 242 -2.67 1.17 -8.74
N THR A 243 -2.32 0.56 -9.87
CA THR A 243 -2.74 -0.81 -10.16
C THR A 243 -1.61 -1.67 -10.69
N GLY A 244 -1.60 -2.92 -10.22
CA GLY A 244 -0.69 -3.97 -10.62
C GLY A 244 -1.44 -5.26 -10.94
N ALA A 245 -0.84 -6.05 -11.83
CA ALA A 245 -1.28 -7.41 -12.13
C ALA A 245 -0.07 -8.28 -12.45
N ALA A 246 -0.16 -9.58 -12.17
CA ALA A 246 0.90 -10.54 -12.51
C ALA A 246 0.31 -11.93 -12.82
N VAL A 247 0.91 -12.60 -13.79
CA VAL A 247 0.56 -13.96 -14.20
C VAL A 247 1.82 -14.66 -14.74
N GLY A 248 2.03 -15.91 -14.36
CA GLY A 248 3.25 -16.65 -14.68
C GLY A 248 4.49 -15.91 -14.18
N VAL A 249 5.35 -15.50 -15.11
CA VAL A 249 6.61 -14.73 -14.88
C VAL A 249 6.50 -13.28 -15.37
N THR A 250 5.31 -12.82 -15.72
CA THR A 250 5.09 -11.47 -16.26
C THR A 250 4.19 -10.68 -15.34
N GLY A 251 4.35 -9.36 -15.36
CA GLY A 251 3.50 -8.46 -14.62
C GLY A 251 3.43 -7.08 -15.26
N GLN A 252 2.47 -6.29 -14.80
CA GLN A 252 2.25 -4.94 -15.27
C GLN A 252 1.87 -4.02 -14.13
N ALA A 253 2.21 -2.74 -14.27
CA ALA A 253 1.81 -1.70 -13.34
C ALA A 253 1.52 -0.38 -14.07
N PHE A 254 0.55 0.38 -13.58
CA PHE A 254 0.28 1.75 -14.02
C PHE A 254 -0.44 2.57 -12.95
N THR A 255 -0.48 3.89 -13.13
CA THR A 255 -1.14 4.81 -12.20
C THR A 255 -2.22 5.61 -12.91
N ILE A 256 -3.38 5.72 -12.27
CA ILE A 256 -4.52 6.50 -12.73
C ILE A 256 -4.66 7.74 -11.85
N LEU A 257 -4.56 8.90 -12.48
CA LEU A 257 -4.94 10.19 -11.93
C LEU A 257 -6.33 10.53 -12.47
N PRO A 258 -7.40 10.45 -11.65
CA PRO A 258 -8.76 10.74 -12.08
C PRO A 258 -8.88 12.02 -12.89
N LYS A 259 -9.56 11.94 -14.03
CA LYS A 259 -9.83 13.06 -14.96
C LYS A 259 -8.59 13.71 -15.60
N GLU A 260 -7.38 13.27 -15.26
CA GLU A 260 -6.12 13.75 -15.83
C GLU A 260 -5.47 12.73 -16.76
N SER A 261 -5.35 11.46 -16.32
CA SER A 261 -4.78 10.37 -17.11
C SER A 261 -5.85 9.47 -17.73
N ALA A 262 -5.42 8.51 -18.55
CA ALA A 262 -6.28 7.38 -18.93
C ALA A 262 -6.76 6.66 -17.65
N CYS A 263 -8.06 6.37 -17.55
CA CYS A 263 -8.58 5.48 -16.52
C CYS A 263 -8.55 4.03 -17.00
N TYR A 264 -8.87 3.07 -16.13
CA TYR A 264 -8.80 1.63 -16.46
C TYR A 264 -9.63 1.31 -17.73
N TYR A 265 -10.86 1.82 -17.78
CA TYR A 265 -11.75 1.65 -18.94
C TYR A 265 -11.27 2.36 -20.22
N CYS A 266 -10.43 3.41 -20.15
CA CYS A 266 -9.81 3.98 -21.36
C CYS A 266 -8.79 3.02 -21.97
N MET A 267 -8.06 2.29 -21.13
CA MET A 267 -6.99 1.39 -21.55
C MET A 267 -7.54 0.04 -21.98
N PHE A 268 -8.54 -0.45 -21.26
CA PHE A 268 -9.14 -1.75 -21.47
C PHE A 268 -10.66 -1.63 -21.43
N PRO A 269 -11.31 -1.23 -22.54
CA PRO A 269 -12.76 -1.25 -22.64
C PRO A 269 -13.25 -2.70 -22.79
N ASP A 270 -14.33 -3.03 -22.08
CA ASP A 270 -15.08 -4.29 -22.24
C ASP A 270 -14.23 -5.58 -22.15
N LEU A 271 -13.34 -5.67 -21.16
CA LEU A 271 -12.69 -6.93 -20.83
C LEU A 271 -13.71 -7.92 -20.30
N ASP A 272 -13.72 -9.10 -20.90
CA ASP A 272 -14.50 -10.24 -20.44
C ASP A 272 -13.67 -11.05 -19.42
N GLU A 273 -14.16 -11.15 -18.19
CA GLU A 273 -13.47 -11.87 -17.10
C GLU A 273 -13.22 -13.35 -17.45
N ASP A 274 -14.17 -13.99 -18.14
CA ASP A 274 -14.08 -15.41 -18.54
C ASP A 274 -12.98 -15.65 -19.58
N SER A 275 -12.55 -14.60 -20.28
CA SER A 275 -11.51 -14.67 -21.31
C SER A 275 -10.09 -14.47 -20.77
N MET A 276 -9.95 -14.05 -19.51
CA MET A 276 -8.67 -13.63 -18.94
C MET A 276 -7.90 -14.79 -18.28
N PRO A 277 -6.57 -14.92 -18.54
CA PRO A 277 -5.76 -15.94 -17.88
C PRO A 277 -5.65 -15.64 -16.37
N THR A 278 -5.98 -16.63 -15.55
CA THR A 278 -5.93 -16.51 -14.08
C THR A 278 -4.66 -17.15 -13.50
N CYS A 279 -4.21 -16.67 -12.34
CA CYS A 279 -3.09 -17.26 -11.59
C CYS A 279 -3.31 -18.75 -11.27
N SER A 280 -4.56 -19.20 -11.17
CA SER A 280 -4.91 -20.60 -10.93
C SER A 280 -4.74 -21.49 -12.16
N LEU A 281 -4.86 -20.93 -13.35
CA LEU A 281 -4.69 -21.66 -14.62
C LEU A 281 -3.22 -21.67 -15.04
N GLU A 282 -2.57 -20.50 -15.04
CA GLU A 282 -1.21 -20.32 -15.55
C GLU A 282 -0.12 -20.45 -14.47
N GLY A 283 -0.50 -20.41 -13.19
CA GLY A 283 0.44 -20.24 -12.08
C GLY A 283 0.97 -18.81 -11.96
N VAL A 284 1.77 -18.56 -10.92
CA VAL A 284 2.42 -17.27 -10.72
C VAL A 284 3.70 -17.41 -9.90
N HIS A 285 4.77 -16.74 -10.34
CA HIS A 285 6.05 -16.75 -9.65
C HIS A 285 6.06 -15.72 -8.50
N PRO A 286 6.44 -16.09 -7.25
CA PRO A 286 6.40 -15.16 -6.11
C PRO A 286 7.23 -13.87 -6.30
N SER A 287 8.35 -13.95 -7.02
CA SER A 287 9.20 -12.78 -7.28
C SER A 287 8.53 -11.71 -8.14
N ILE A 288 7.72 -12.07 -9.14
CA ILE A 288 7.06 -11.05 -9.97
C ILE A 288 6.06 -10.25 -9.12
N LEU A 289 5.37 -10.90 -8.18
CA LEU A 289 4.45 -10.23 -7.25
C LEU A 289 5.19 -9.23 -6.34
N SER A 290 6.40 -9.57 -5.89
CA SER A 290 7.21 -8.66 -5.08
C SER A 290 7.74 -7.47 -5.90
N ILE A 291 8.11 -7.70 -7.16
CA ILE A 291 8.60 -6.65 -8.07
C ILE A 291 7.46 -5.68 -8.40
N ILE A 292 6.31 -6.18 -8.85
CA ILE A 292 5.14 -5.34 -9.16
C ILE A 292 4.65 -4.63 -7.90
N GLY A 293 4.50 -5.33 -6.77
CA GLY A 293 4.08 -4.70 -5.52
C GLY A 293 5.05 -3.61 -5.03
N GLY A 294 6.36 -3.79 -5.22
CA GLY A 294 7.35 -2.75 -4.93
C GLY A 294 7.22 -1.52 -5.84
N ILE A 295 6.90 -1.72 -7.11
CA ILE A 295 6.62 -0.65 -8.07
C ILE A 295 5.36 0.12 -7.68
N GLU A 296 4.29 -0.60 -7.31
CA GLU A 296 3.04 0.03 -6.87
C GLU A 296 3.21 0.87 -5.61
N VAL A 297 3.97 0.36 -4.64
CA VAL A 297 4.38 1.13 -3.45
C VAL A 297 5.13 2.40 -3.88
N ALA A 298 6.11 2.29 -4.78
CA ALA A 298 6.88 3.45 -5.22
C ALA A 298 6.01 4.53 -5.89
N GLU A 299 5.03 4.15 -6.71
CA GLU A 299 4.09 5.08 -7.33
C GLU A 299 3.13 5.72 -6.31
N ALA A 300 2.58 4.93 -5.38
CA ALA A 300 1.70 5.43 -4.32
C ALA A 300 2.42 6.46 -3.44
N ILE A 301 3.68 6.20 -3.09
CA ILE A 301 4.50 7.12 -2.28
C ILE A 301 4.76 8.42 -3.03
N LYS A 302 5.00 8.38 -4.36
CA LYS A 302 5.12 9.62 -5.16
C LYS A 302 3.85 10.47 -5.07
N ILE A 303 2.68 9.86 -5.15
CA ILE A 303 1.40 10.57 -4.99
C ILE A 303 1.33 11.25 -3.62
N ILE A 304 1.60 10.51 -2.53
CA ILE A 304 1.60 11.09 -1.17
C ILE A 304 2.62 12.23 -1.05
N MET A 305 3.78 12.12 -1.72
CA MET A 305 4.78 13.19 -1.72
C MET A 305 4.33 14.44 -2.49
N GLY A 306 3.25 14.37 -3.28
CA GLY A 306 2.82 15.42 -4.20
C GLY A 306 3.65 15.46 -5.49
N LYS A 307 4.27 14.34 -5.86
CA LYS A 307 5.06 14.18 -7.08
C LYS A 307 4.19 13.56 -8.17
N LYS A 308 4.45 13.92 -9.43
CA LYS A 308 3.80 13.27 -10.57
C LYS A 308 4.24 11.78 -10.62
N PRO A 309 3.30 10.82 -10.63
CA PRO A 309 3.61 9.40 -10.78
C PRO A 309 4.27 9.13 -12.14
N SER A 310 5.25 8.23 -12.15
CA SER A 310 6.02 7.90 -13.37
C SER A 310 5.24 7.05 -14.34
N LEU A 311 4.20 6.36 -13.91
CA LEU A 311 3.35 5.46 -14.70
C LEU A 311 1.96 6.06 -14.96
N SER A 312 1.83 7.39 -14.89
CA SER A 312 0.56 8.10 -15.14
C SER A 312 0.18 8.19 -16.62
N ASP A 313 1.12 7.95 -17.55
CA ASP A 313 0.93 8.06 -19.00
C ASP A 313 1.42 6.82 -19.77
N LYS A 314 1.65 5.72 -19.05
CA LYS A 314 2.13 4.46 -19.61
C LYS A 314 1.86 3.27 -18.70
N ILE A 315 1.74 2.11 -19.31
CA ILE A 315 1.78 0.80 -18.64
C ILE A 315 3.22 0.31 -18.68
N LEU A 316 3.75 -0.04 -17.51
CA LEU A 316 5.02 -0.77 -17.40
C LEU A 316 4.71 -2.26 -17.49
N HIS A 317 5.44 -2.97 -18.35
CA HIS A 317 5.44 -4.43 -18.45
C HIS A 317 6.79 -4.95 -17.96
N VAL A 318 6.75 -5.99 -17.14
CA VAL A 318 7.92 -6.63 -16.54
C VAL A 318 7.87 -8.11 -16.87
N ASP A 319 8.96 -8.63 -17.43
CA ASP A 319 9.18 -10.05 -17.64
C ASP A 319 10.42 -10.47 -16.83
N ILE A 320 10.27 -11.38 -15.87
CA ILE A 320 11.40 -11.82 -15.04
C ILE A 320 12.18 -13.00 -15.64
N GLU A 321 11.68 -13.62 -16.70
CA GLU A 321 12.42 -14.64 -17.44
C GLU A 321 13.51 -14.00 -18.29
N THR A 322 13.19 -12.91 -18.99
CA THR A 322 14.17 -12.13 -19.77
C THR A 322 14.77 -10.96 -19.00
N MET A 323 14.19 -10.59 -17.83
CA MET A 323 14.50 -9.39 -17.06
C MET A 323 14.27 -8.09 -17.84
N ASP A 324 13.29 -8.09 -18.75
CA ASP A 324 12.93 -6.93 -19.56
C ASP A 324 11.87 -6.06 -18.87
N PHE A 325 12.09 -4.75 -18.96
CA PHE A 325 11.19 -3.71 -18.49
C PHE A 325 10.82 -2.82 -19.68
N THR A 326 9.62 -3.01 -20.21
CA THR A 326 9.14 -2.26 -21.37
C THR A 326 7.93 -1.42 -21.00
N SER A 327 7.65 -0.37 -21.76
CA SER A 327 6.50 0.48 -21.45
C SER A 327 5.71 0.88 -22.68
N THR A 328 4.39 0.84 -22.55
CA THR A 328 3.43 1.23 -23.59
C THR A 328 2.71 2.49 -23.17
N ARG A 329 2.70 3.53 -24.01
CA ARG A 329 2.03 4.80 -23.71
C ARG A 329 0.51 4.61 -23.66
N THR A 330 -0.15 5.36 -22.79
CA THR A 330 -1.60 5.36 -22.63
C THR A 330 -2.19 6.74 -22.90
N PHE A 331 -3.44 6.77 -23.33
CA PHE A 331 -4.13 8.01 -23.71
C PHE A 331 -5.52 8.02 -23.10
N ARG A 332 -5.89 9.15 -22.48
CA ARG A 332 -7.25 9.35 -21.99
C ARG A 332 -8.19 9.55 -23.17
N ALA A 333 -9.30 8.81 -23.19
CA ALA A 333 -10.37 9.00 -24.16
C ALA A 333 -11.38 10.05 -23.64
N GLU A 334 -11.72 11.06 -24.45
CA GLU A 334 -12.66 12.11 -24.07
C GLU A 334 -14.11 11.59 -24.02
N GLU A 335 -14.40 10.57 -24.81
CA GLU A 335 -15.65 9.84 -24.94
C GLU A 335 -15.78 8.69 -23.92
N CYS A 336 -14.80 8.48 -23.05
CA CYS A 336 -14.86 7.42 -22.04
C CYS A 336 -16.13 7.58 -21.16
N PRO A 337 -16.95 6.53 -20.98
CA PRO A 337 -18.18 6.62 -20.20
C PRO A 337 -17.93 6.67 -18.68
N ILE A 338 -16.69 6.44 -18.23
CA ILE A 338 -16.31 6.50 -16.82
C ILE A 338 -15.69 7.85 -16.45
N CYS A 339 -14.65 8.28 -17.17
CA CYS A 339 -13.87 9.49 -16.81
C CYS A 339 -14.03 10.65 -17.81
N GLY A 340 -14.81 10.47 -18.87
CA GLY A 340 -15.03 11.41 -19.96
C GLY A 340 -16.48 11.88 -20.05
N THR A 341 -16.92 12.15 -21.29
CA THR A 341 -18.26 12.68 -21.63
C THR A 341 -19.25 11.60 -22.06
N GLY A 342 -18.77 10.35 -22.23
CA GLY A 342 -19.61 9.23 -22.61
C GLY A 342 -20.65 8.88 -21.55
N LYS A 343 -21.62 8.05 -21.92
CA LYS A 343 -22.62 7.49 -21.00
C LYS A 343 -22.49 5.97 -21.01
N LEU A 344 -22.49 5.38 -19.83
CA LEU A 344 -22.57 3.93 -19.67
C LEU A 344 -24.04 3.51 -19.72
N GLU A 345 -24.34 2.42 -20.42
CA GLU A 345 -25.65 1.77 -20.28
C GLU A 345 -25.72 1.15 -18.88
N GLU A 346 -26.78 1.46 -18.12
CA GLU A 346 -26.98 0.88 -16.79
C GLU A 346 -27.42 -0.58 -16.94
N SER A 347 -26.63 -1.50 -16.39
CA SER A 347 -27.04 -2.90 -16.21
C SER A 347 -28.08 -3.01 -15.09
N VAL A 348 -28.93 -4.04 -15.18
CA VAL A 348 -29.96 -4.31 -14.17
C VAL A 348 -29.29 -4.71 -12.85
N LYS A 349 -29.67 -4.07 -11.75
CA LYS A 349 -29.15 -4.40 -10.42
C LYS A 349 -29.60 -5.81 -9.99
N GLU A 350 -28.64 -6.71 -9.81
CA GLU A 350 -28.88 -8.03 -9.23
C GLU A 350 -28.93 -7.98 -7.70
N GLU A 351 -29.59 -8.96 -7.07
CA GLU A 351 -29.69 -9.06 -5.60
C GLU A 351 -28.40 -9.61 -4.97
N LEU A 352 -27.73 -10.53 -5.67
CA LEU A 352 -26.50 -11.19 -5.25
C LEU A 352 -25.51 -11.14 -6.41
N ILE A 353 -24.24 -10.89 -6.10
CA ILE A 353 -23.12 -11.09 -7.01
C ILE A 353 -22.46 -12.42 -6.66
N THR A 354 -22.23 -13.23 -7.67
CA THR A 354 -21.68 -14.59 -7.55
C THR A 354 -20.44 -14.74 -8.41
N GLU A 355 -19.34 -15.14 -7.75
CA GLU A 355 -18.04 -15.29 -8.39
C GLU A 355 -17.51 -16.71 -8.10
N GLU A 356 -17.22 -17.48 -9.14
CA GLU A 356 -16.53 -18.77 -8.98
C GLU A 356 -15.04 -18.53 -8.72
N LEU A 357 -14.51 -19.15 -7.66
CA LEU A 357 -13.15 -18.97 -7.20
C LEU A 357 -12.36 -20.23 -7.45
N CYS A 358 -11.32 -20.10 -8.26
CA CYS A 358 -10.48 -21.22 -8.60
C CYS A 358 -9.61 -21.65 -7.41
N GLY A 359 -9.56 -22.96 -7.14
CA GLY A 359 -8.47 -23.59 -6.39
C GLY A 359 -8.68 -23.91 -4.90
N ARG A 360 -9.89 -23.76 -4.33
CA ARG A 360 -10.01 -23.76 -2.85
C ARG A 360 -10.01 -25.12 -2.14
N ASN A 361 -10.20 -26.26 -2.81
CA ASN A 361 -10.19 -27.57 -2.14
C ASN A 361 -10.05 -28.79 -3.07
N GLN A 362 -8.84 -29.15 -3.50
CA GLN A 362 -8.57 -30.46 -4.13
C GLN A 362 -9.52 -30.82 -5.30
N GLY A 363 -9.94 -29.82 -6.10
CA GLY A 363 -10.89 -30.00 -7.22
C GLY A 363 -12.37 -29.69 -6.91
N LYS A 364 -12.72 -29.35 -5.67
CA LYS A 364 -14.06 -28.85 -5.32
C LYS A 364 -14.24 -27.40 -5.82
N ARG A 365 -15.32 -27.15 -6.55
CA ARG A 365 -15.73 -25.80 -7.00
C ARG A 365 -16.04 -24.92 -5.79
N THR A 366 -15.77 -23.64 -5.91
CA THR A 366 -15.98 -22.68 -4.83
C THR A 366 -16.63 -21.43 -5.36
N PHE A 367 -17.64 -20.92 -4.65
CA PHE A 367 -18.35 -19.71 -5.01
C PHE A 367 -18.23 -18.70 -3.89
N SER A 368 -17.95 -17.45 -4.23
CA SER A 368 -18.21 -16.32 -3.35
C SER A 368 -19.56 -15.74 -3.72
N ILE A 369 -20.33 -15.46 -2.69
CA ILE A 369 -21.64 -14.86 -2.81
C ILE A 369 -21.60 -13.59 -2.00
N THR A 370 -21.82 -12.48 -2.68
CA THR A 370 -21.81 -11.14 -2.08
C THR A 370 -23.16 -10.49 -2.29
N PRO A 371 -23.89 -10.13 -1.22
CA PRO A 371 -25.13 -9.37 -1.36
C PRO A 371 -24.83 -7.95 -1.83
N THR A 372 -25.71 -7.37 -2.65
CA THR A 372 -25.56 -5.98 -3.13
C THR A 372 -25.87 -4.93 -2.06
N SER A 373 -26.40 -5.36 -0.91
CA SER A 373 -26.51 -4.59 0.33
C SER A 373 -25.86 -5.32 1.49
N THR A 374 -24.97 -4.65 2.23
CA THR A 374 -24.32 -5.23 3.42
C THR A 374 -25.29 -5.29 4.61
N PHE A 375 -25.15 -6.31 5.45
CA PHE A 375 -25.92 -6.48 6.69
C PHE A 375 -25.09 -7.20 7.75
N ASP A 376 -25.41 -7.03 9.04
CA ASP A 376 -24.73 -7.76 10.11
C ASP A 376 -25.30 -9.19 10.24
N LEU A 377 -24.41 -10.17 10.15
CA LEU A 377 -24.75 -11.59 10.23
C LEU A 377 -25.28 -11.97 11.63
N ASP A 378 -26.49 -12.55 11.70
CA ASP A 378 -27.04 -13.14 12.92
C ASP A 378 -26.41 -14.53 13.17
N ILE A 379 -25.22 -14.53 13.77
CA ILE A 379 -24.45 -15.75 14.05
C ILE A 379 -25.27 -16.81 14.81
N PRO A 380 -26.01 -16.49 15.89
CA PRO A 380 -26.89 -17.46 16.56
C PRO A 380 -27.87 -18.16 15.62
N SER A 381 -28.60 -17.40 14.79
CA SER A 381 -29.60 -17.95 13.88
C SER A 381 -28.96 -18.82 12.80
N VAL A 382 -27.92 -18.31 12.12
CA VAL A 382 -27.17 -19.04 11.09
C VAL A 382 -26.59 -20.34 11.66
N THR A 383 -26.06 -20.32 12.88
CA THR A 383 -25.51 -21.50 13.57
C THR A 383 -26.59 -22.55 13.87
N ALA A 384 -27.78 -22.12 14.27
CA ALA A 384 -28.89 -23.04 14.55
C ALA A 384 -29.36 -23.75 13.27
N ILE A 385 -29.50 -23.00 12.17
CA ILE A 385 -29.88 -23.55 10.87
C ILE A 385 -28.79 -24.48 10.34
N ALA A 386 -27.52 -24.07 10.43
CA ALA A 386 -26.38 -24.89 10.03
C ALA A 386 -26.39 -26.26 10.73
N LYS A 387 -26.61 -26.29 12.05
CA LYS A 387 -26.72 -27.54 12.82
C LYS A 387 -27.87 -28.43 12.33
N SER A 388 -29.03 -27.85 12.01
CA SER A 388 -30.17 -28.60 11.47
C SER A 388 -29.88 -29.25 10.11
N LYS A 389 -28.93 -28.68 9.35
CA LYS A 389 -28.47 -29.16 8.05
C LYS A 389 -27.21 -30.04 8.13
N GLY A 390 -26.76 -30.38 9.34
CA GLY A 390 -25.59 -31.23 9.54
C GLY A 390 -24.24 -30.53 9.34
N LEU A 391 -24.20 -29.20 9.32
CA LEU A 391 -22.97 -28.41 9.35
C LEU A 391 -22.55 -28.16 10.80
N LEU A 392 -21.27 -28.38 11.11
CA LEU A 392 -20.67 -28.05 12.39
C LEU A 392 -20.00 -26.68 12.32
N VAL A 393 -20.03 -25.94 13.43
CA VAL A 393 -19.22 -24.73 13.59
C VAL A 393 -17.78 -25.17 13.82
N ASP A 394 -16.92 -24.90 12.85
CA ASP A 394 -15.49 -25.24 12.90
C ASP A 394 -14.70 -24.11 13.56
N ASN A 395 -15.05 -22.85 13.27
CA ASN A 395 -14.44 -21.66 13.87
C ASN A 395 -15.43 -20.48 13.90
N GLN A 396 -15.36 -19.66 14.95
CA GLN A 396 -16.07 -18.38 15.06
C GLN A 396 -15.08 -17.30 15.49
N GLY A 397 -14.76 -16.37 14.57
CA GLY A 397 -13.89 -15.20 14.82
C GLY A 397 -14.70 -13.92 15.01
N GLU A 398 -14.02 -12.77 15.14
CA GLU A 398 -14.68 -11.47 15.27
C GLU A 398 -15.32 -11.00 13.95
N LEU A 399 -14.76 -11.41 12.81
CA LEU A 399 -15.15 -10.94 11.47
C LEU A 399 -15.87 -12.00 10.63
N GLY A 400 -16.05 -13.23 11.12
CA GLY A 400 -16.70 -14.28 10.36
C GLY A 400 -16.97 -15.59 11.11
N LEU A 401 -17.71 -16.48 10.45
CA LEU A 401 -18.16 -17.78 10.94
C LEU A 401 -17.83 -18.86 9.91
N LEU A 402 -17.12 -19.91 10.32
CA LEU A 402 -16.79 -21.07 9.49
C LEU A 402 -17.68 -22.27 9.87
N LEU A 403 -18.42 -22.76 8.89
CA LEU A 403 -19.29 -23.93 8.96
C LEU A 403 -18.76 -25.02 8.04
N ARG A 404 -18.77 -26.28 8.46
CA ARG A 404 -18.27 -27.39 7.65
C ARG A 404 -18.99 -28.71 7.91
N ASN A 405 -19.12 -29.51 6.86
CA ASN A 405 -19.40 -30.95 6.92
C ASN A 405 -18.42 -31.71 6.00
N ASN A 406 -18.68 -32.98 5.72
CA ASN A 406 -17.80 -33.79 4.86
C ASN A 406 -17.80 -33.34 3.39
N ASP A 407 -18.89 -32.71 2.94
CA ASP A 407 -19.14 -32.43 1.53
C ASP A 407 -18.78 -30.99 1.16
N TYR A 408 -19.11 -30.01 2.00
CA TYR A 408 -18.90 -28.58 1.75
C TYR A 408 -18.54 -27.80 3.02
N SER A 409 -17.94 -26.62 2.83
CA SER A 409 -17.69 -25.64 3.88
C SER A 409 -18.18 -24.26 3.48
N VAL A 410 -18.76 -23.53 4.43
CA VAL A 410 -19.29 -22.19 4.26
C VAL A 410 -18.60 -21.25 5.23
N SER A 411 -17.87 -20.27 4.70
CA SER A 411 -17.27 -19.19 5.48
C SER A 411 -18.11 -17.93 5.30
N PHE A 412 -18.90 -17.57 6.29
CA PHE A 412 -19.62 -16.29 6.29
C PHE A 412 -18.74 -15.17 6.84
N MET A 413 -18.78 -14.03 6.17
CA MET A 413 -18.25 -12.76 6.66
C MET A 413 -19.33 -12.05 7.45
N LYS A 414 -18.93 -11.27 8.46
CA LYS A 414 -19.87 -10.53 9.32
C LYS A 414 -20.79 -9.59 8.54
N LYS A 415 -20.35 -9.10 7.39
CA LYS A 415 -21.11 -8.16 6.53
C LYS A 415 -21.95 -8.84 5.43
N GLY A 416 -22.20 -10.14 5.56
CA GLY A 416 -23.17 -10.86 4.73
C GLY A 416 -22.58 -11.61 3.54
N SER A 417 -21.36 -11.32 3.10
CA SER A 417 -20.69 -12.15 2.08
C SER A 417 -20.41 -13.56 2.60
N ALA A 418 -20.39 -14.55 1.71
CA ALA A 418 -20.02 -15.92 2.05
C ALA A 418 -19.14 -16.57 0.99
N VAL A 419 -18.24 -17.45 1.43
CA VAL A 419 -17.48 -18.35 0.57
C VAL A 419 -17.98 -19.77 0.77
N ILE A 420 -18.46 -20.41 -0.30
CA ILE A 420 -19.00 -21.77 -0.28
C ILE A 420 -18.09 -22.68 -1.10
N VAL A 421 -17.43 -23.60 -0.43
CA VAL A 421 -16.56 -24.60 -1.04
C VAL A 421 -17.29 -25.94 -1.13
N GLY A 422 -17.25 -26.61 -2.29
CA GLY A 422 -17.86 -27.93 -2.49
C GLY A 422 -19.26 -27.92 -3.08
N SER A 423 -19.76 -26.75 -3.49
CA SER A 423 -21.01 -26.66 -4.25
C SER A 423 -20.85 -27.24 -5.65
N LYS A 424 -21.93 -27.78 -6.23
CA LYS A 424 -21.89 -28.39 -7.57
C LYS A 424 -21.86 -27.33 -8.67
N ASP A 425 -22.60 -26.27 -8.46
CA ASP A 425 -22.84 -25.16 -9.37
C ASP A 425 -23.20 -23.91 -8.56
N GLU A 426 -23.34 -22.80 -9.28
CA GLU A 426 -23.68 -21.49 -8.73
C GLU A 426 -25.08 -21.47 -8.11
N GLU A 427 -26.08 -22.08 -8.78
CA GLU A 427 -27.45 -22.15 -8.25
C GLU A 427 -27.52 -22.85 -6.89
N SER A 428 -26.82 -23.99 -6.75
CA SER A 428 -26.76 -24.71 -5.48
C SER A 428 -25.98 -23.95 -4.40
N ALA A 429 -24.99 -23.13 -4.77
CA ALA A 429 -24.29 -22.27 -3.83
C ALA A 429 -25.22 -21.15 -3.33
N ILE A 430 -25.95 -20.50 -4.24
CA ILE A 430 -26.94 -19.46 -3.91
C ILE A 430 -28.04 -20.02 -3.03
N SER A 431 -28.57 -21.20 -3.34
CA SER A 431 -29.60 -21.86 -2.51
C SER A 431 -29.08 -22.09 -1.10
N LEU A 432 -27.87 -22.66 -0.95
CA LEU A 432 -27.28 -22.92 0.37
C LEU A 432 -27.05 -21.63 1.16
N TYR A 433 -26.58 -20.56 0.50
CA TYR A 433 -26.42 -19.25 1.10
C TYR A 433 -27.74 -18.70 1.63
N LYS A 434 -28.78 -18.65 0.78
CA LYS A 434 -30.11 -18.13 1.14
C LYS A 434 -30.74 -18.97 2.26
N GLU A 435 -30.60 -20.29 2.20
CA GLU A 435 -31.13 -21.20 3.22
C GLU A 435 -30.47 -21.04 4.58
N LEU A 436 -29.18 -20.71 4.64
CA LEU A 436 -28.45 -20.51 5.90
C LEU A 436 -28.76 -19.14 6.54
N LEU A 437 -29.29 -18.20 5.77
CA LEU A 437 -29.68 -16.86 6.22
C LEU A 437 -31.19 -16.69 6.49
N ALA A 438 -31.98 -17.73 6.21
CA ALA A 438 -33.44 -17.74 6.38
C ALA A 438 -33.87 -17.98 7.82
#